data_AF-A0A2K4IQT0-F1
#
_entry.id   AF-A0A2K4IQT0-F1
#
_cell.length_a   1.000
_cell.length_b   1.000
_cell.length_c   1.000
_cell.angle_alpha   90.00
_cell.angle_beta   90.00
_cell.angle_gamma   90.00
#
_symmetry.space_group_name_H-M   'P 1'
#
loop_
_entity.id
_entity.type
_entity.pdbx_description
1 polymer ?
#
loop_
_entity_poly.entity_id
_entity_poly.type
_entity_poly.pdbx_seq_one_letter_code
_entity_poly.pdbx_strand_id
1 'polypeptide(L)'
;MEHSMQSHDYVPGVSGWKLDKVSGEFEFNSCTLGCARKAPQRQMVSVEVASYSKYDLPKNAANLVQFMEAELQKVPEEYRHAAEFEEFDASYGDDSFSPRLFLSYSRLETEEELADRLEKAKSAGTQIKYEGGVTSVFHNGILRYRLGNLNAPEPELGTADQSAKPFVVVDGTTYLNAALIKESTIARAKIASNWSVKMQVTADGQYVAAGIGLGFPSQFLVSADRFAIKELSEFERAQAKGASAVLDLLAGIIGDINLGNVAKQGSDDTDRLALDRRLASIDHRLASLESNRFRRPYAN
;
A
#
# COMPACT_ATOMS: atom_id res chain seq x y z
N MET A 1 3.88 21.40 -41.09
CA MET A 1 3.71 21.70 -39.65
C MET A 1 4.70 20.82 -38.91
N GLU A 2 5.41 21.33 -37.90
CA GLU A 2 6.34 20.49 -37.13
C GLU A 2 5.59 19.32 -36.46
N HIS A 3 5.96 18.11 -36.87
CA HIS A 3 5.33 16.86 -36.47
C HIS A 3 5.72 16.40 -35.05
N SER A 4 6.72 17.04 -34.43
CA SER A 4 7.19 16.76 -33.06
C SER A 4 7.34 18.04 -32.23
N MET A 5 7.15 17.92 -30.91
CA MET A 5 7.52 18.93 -29.91
C MET A 5 8.66 18.39 -29.06
N GLN A 6 9.63 19.23 -28.73
CA GLN A 6 10.74 18.84 -27.84
C GLN A 6 11.21 20.02 -27.00
N SER A 7 11.86 19.72 -25.88
CA SER A 7 12.58 20.74 -25.10
C SER A 7 13.83 21.23 -25.83
N HIS A 8 14.31 22.40 -25.44
CA HIS A 8 15.51 23.02 -26.02
C HIS A 8 16.78 22.15 -25.84
N ASP A 9 16.86 21.43 -24.73
CA ASP A 9 17.97 20.57 -24.33
C ASP A 9 17.77 19.09 -24.69
N TYR A 10 16.82 18.78 -25.58
CA TYR A 10 16.51 17.40 -25.93
C TYR A 10 17.69 16.71 -26.64
N VAL A 11 18.17 15.63 -26.01
CA VAL A 11 19.12 14.68 -26.58
C VAL A 11 18.57 13.28 -26.31
N PRO A 12 18.31 12.46 -27.35
CA PRO A 12 17.74 11.12 -27.19
C PRO A 12 18.54 10.30 -26.18
N GLY A 13 17.84 9.71 -25.20
CA GLY A 13 18.46 8.90 -24.15
C GLY A 13 19.17 9.66 -23.03
N VAL A 14 19.28 11.00 -23.09
CA VAL A 14 20.24 11.74 -22.26
C VAL A 14 19.60 12.92 -21.52
N SER A 15 18.81 13.74 -22.19
CA SER A 15 18.24 14.96 -21.60
C SER A 15 16.98 15.43 -22.32
N GLY A 16 16.26 16.33 -21.65
CA GLY A 16 15.05 16.92 -22.19
C GLY A 16 13.89 15.95 -22.37
N TRP A 17 12.91 16.40 -23.15
CA TRP A 17 11.75 15.60 -23.51
C TRP A 17 11.40 15.78 -24.99
N LYS A 18 10.78 14.77 -25.59
CA LYS A 18 10.23 14.81 -26.95
C LYS A 18 8.87 14.11 -26.99
N LEU A 19 7.96 14.66 -27.79
CA LEU A 19 6.66 14.11 -28.13
C LEU A 19 6.47 14.17 -29.65
N ASP A 20 6.25 13.02 -30.28
CA ASP A 20 5.78 12.93 -31.65
C ASP A 20 4.24 13.02 -31.68
N LYS A 21 3.71 14.02 -32.40
CA LYS A 21 2.27 14.28 -32.44
C LYS A 21 1.51 13.34 -33.37
N VAL A 22 2.22 12.61 -34.23
CA VAL A 22 1.63 11.71 -35.23
C VAL A 22 1.60 10.28 -34.69
N SER A 23 2.74 9.77 -34.20
CA SER A 23 2.82 8.42 -33.62
C SER A 23 2.32 8.36 -32.18
N GLY A 24 2.30 9.49 -31.46
CA GLY A 24 2.03 9.54 -30.03
C GLY A 24 3.20 9.06 -29.16
N GLU A 25 4.35 8.79 -29.77
CA GLU A 25 5.57 8.39 -29.07
C GLU A 25 6.11 9.55 -28.24
N PHE A 26 6.57 9.22 -27.03
CA PHE A 26 7.16 10.22 -26.16
C PHE A 26 8.35 9.67 -25.39
N GLU A 27 9.24 10.59 -25.04
CA GLU A 27 10.40 10.33 -24.21
C GLU A 27 10.55 11.46 -23.19
N PHE A 28 10.64 11.08 -21.91
CA PHE A 28 11.00 11.98 -20.82
C PHE A 28 12.28 11.47 -20.18
N ASN A 29 13.33 12.27 -20.30
CA ASN A 29 14.59 12.03 -19.59
C ASN A 29 14.58 12.84 -18.29
N SER A 30 15.03 12.22 -17.18
CA SER A 30 15.10 12.88 -15.88
C SER A 30 15.82 14.22 -16.01
N CYS A 31 15.14 15.26 -15.57
CA CYS A 31 15.70 16.59 -15.55
C CYS A 31 16.82 16.63 -14.50
N THR A 32 18.05 16.79 -14.97
CA THR A 32 19.27 16.89 -14.14
C THR A 32 19.64 18.36 -13.95
N LEU A 33 18.62 19.22 -13.74
CA LEU A 33 18.80 20.65 -13.52
C LEU A 33 19.68 20.88 -12.28
N GLY A 34 20.85 21.50 -12.49
CA GLY A 34 21.73 21.95 -11.42
C GLY A 34 22.66 20.89 -10.82
N CYS A 35 22.64 19.63 -11.27
CA CYS A 35 23.62 18.66 -10.77
C CYS A 35 24.94 18.78 -11.53
N ALA A 36 26.05 19.00 -10.80
CA ALA A 36 27.40 19.04 -11.37
C ALA A 36 27.82 17.71 -12.03
N ARG A 37 27.00 16.66 -11.93
CA ARG A 37 27.20 15.34 -12.53
C ARG A 37 27.58 15.38 -14.02
N LYS A 38 26.98 16.29 -14.80
CA LYS A 38 27.24 16.45 -16.24
C LYS A 38 28.31 17.50 -16.60
N ALA A 39 28.94 18.15 -15.61
CA ALA A 39 29.91 19.20 -15.91
C ALA A 39 31.13 18.60 -16.63
N PRO A 40 31.53 19.17 -17.78
CA PRO A 40 32.64 18.62 -18.57
C PRO A 40 34.00 18.88 -17.92
N GLN A 41 34.08 19.80 -16.94
CA GLN A 41 35.29 20.07 -16.19
C GLN A 41 35.46 19.07 -15.03
N ARG A 42 36.73 18.78 -14.69
CA ARG A 42 37.12 18.07 -13.46
C ARG A 42 36.62 18.86 -12.25
N GLN A 43 36.15 18.15 -11.22
CA GLN A 43 35.66 18.74 -9.99
C GLN A 43 36.59 18.46 -8.81
N MET A 44 36.48 19.27 -7.75
CA MET A 44 37.13 18.96 -6.48
C MET A 44 36.41 17.79 -5.82
N VAL A 45 37.17 16.79 -5.41
CA VAL A 45 36.70 15.61 -4.68
C VAL A 45 37.49 15.46 -3.40
N SER A 46 36.80 14.99 -2.34
CA SER A 46 37.45 14.50 -1.13
C SER A 46 37.75 13.02 -1.30
N VAL A 47 39.00 12.64 -1.13
CA VAL A 47 39.48 11.26 -1.23
C VAL A 47 39.69 10.73 0.18
N GLU A 48 38.89 9.75 0.57
CA GLU A 48 39.10 9.02 1.82
C GLU A 48 40.32 8.10 1.69
N VAL A 49 41.26 8.26 2.62
CA VAL A 49 42.45 7.42 2.72
C VAL A 49 42.23 6.30 3.72
N ALA A 50 41.61 6.63 4.86
CA ALA A 50 41.30 5.65 5.90
C ALA A 50 40.17 6.12 6.84
N SER A 51 39.49 5.15 7.46
CA SER A 51 38.49 5.36 8.51
C SER A 51 38.74 4.41 9.68
N TYR A 52 38.81 4.97 10.88
CA TYR A 52 39.07 4.23 12.11
C TYR A 52 37.96 4.44 13.13
N SER A 53 37.60 3.37 13.84
CA SER A 53 36.84 3.49 15.08
C SER A 53 37.70 4.20 16.12
N LYS A 54 37.13 5.17 16.85
CA LYS A 54 37.85 5.87 17.92
C LYS A 54 38.30 4.92 19.05
N TYR A 55 37.62 3.78 19.19
CA TYR A 55 37.97 2.77 20.20
C TYR A 55 39.25 2.00 19.87
N ASP A 56 39.59 1.91 18.57
CA ASP A 56 40.76 1.17 18.09
C ASP A 56 42.02 2.05 18.02
N LEU A 57 41.87 3.36 18.24
CA LEU A 57 42.97 4.30 18.21
C LEU A 57 43.90 4.15 19.43
N PRO A 58 45.21 4.37 19.27
CA PRO A 58 46.14 4.39 20.40
C PRO A 58 45.71 5.41 21.46
N LYS A 59 45.57 4.96 22.71
CA LYS A 59 45.17 5.84 23.83
C LYS A 59 46.30 6.73 24.35
N ASN A 60 47.56 6.29 24.18
CA ASN A 60 48.72 7.07 24.60
C ASN A 60 49.00 8.17 23.56
N ALA A 61 49.20 9.40 24.02
CA ALA A 61 49.39 10.56 23.15
C ALA A 61 50.59 10.43 22.19
N ALA A 62 51.74 9.93 22.66
CA ALA A 62 52.91 9.76 21.80
C ALA A 62 52.68 8.71 20.72
N ASN A 63 52.04 7.59 21.08
CA ASN A 63 51.69 6.54 20.11
C ASN A 63 50.62 7.02 19.12
N LEU A 64 49.67 7.85 19.57
CA LEU A 64 48.65 8.42 18.69
C LEU A 64 49.26 9.37 17.66
N VAL A 65 50.19 10.22 18.08
CA VAL A 65 50.93 11.12 17.16
C VAL A 65 51.73 10.30 16.14
N GLN A 66 52.48 9.29 16.59
CA GLN A 66 53.22 8.41 15.67
C GLN A 66 52.31 7.67 14.69
N PHE A 67 51.14 7.21 15.17
CA PHE A 67 50.13 6.59 14.33
C PHE A 67 49.61 7.57 13.26
N MET A 68 49.21 8.78 13.66
CA MET A 68 48.72 9.79 12.71
C MET A 68 49.79 10.21 11.69
N GLU A 69 51.05 10.34 12.11
CA GLU A 69 52.17 10.61 11.20
C GLU A 69 52.35 9.49 10.17
N ALA A 70 52.29 8.23 10.60
CA ALA A 70 52.40 7.09 9.70
C ALA A 70 51.22 7.01 8.72
N GLU A 71 50.00 7.32 9.17
CA GLU A 71 48.82 7.37 8.32
C GLU A 71 48.89 8.51 7.29
N LEU A 72 49.41 9.68 7.68
CA LEU A 72 49.64 10.80 6.76
C LEU A 72 50.61 10.43 5.63
N GLN A 73 51.56 9.52 5.84
CA GLN A 73 52.46 9.06 4.78
C GLN A 73 51.74 8.28 3.66
N LYS A 74 50.56 7.72 3.92
CA LYS A 74 49.72 7.06 2.90
C LYS A 74 49.06 8.05 1.95
N VAL A 75 48.93 9.32 2.36
CA VAL A 75 48.51 10.40 1.47
C VAL A 75 49.67 10.71 0.51
N PRO A 76 49.41 10.87 -0.81
CA PRO A 76 50.44 11.29 -1.76
C PRO A 76 51.11 12.61 -1.31
N GLU A 77 52.43 12.69 -1.46
CA GLU A 77 53.24 13.79 -0.91
C GLU A 77 52.71 15.19 -1.29
N GLU A 78 52.29 15.35 -2.54
CA GLU A 78 51.74 16.59 -3.08
C GLU A 78 50.45 17.06 -2.39
N TYR A 79 49.68 16.16 -1.76
CA TYR A 79 48.42 16.49 -1.07
C TYR A 79 48.49 16.45 0.45
N ARG A 80 49.61 16.04 1.05
CA ARG A 80 49.74 15.94 2.52
C ARG A 80 49.45 17.26 3.24
N HIS A 81 49.76 18.39 2.60
CA HIS A 81 49.52 19.73 3.16
C HIS A 81 48.04 20.11 3.23
N ALA A 82 47.19 19.42 2.46
CA ALA A 82 45.74 19.62 2.40
C ALA A 82 44.97 18.40 2.93
N ALA A 83 45.67 17.47 3.60
CA ALA A 83 45.06 16.32 4.22
C ALA A 83 44.54 16.68 5.60
N GLU A 84 43.35 16.20 5.93
CA GLU A 84 42.63 16.52 7.15
C GLU A 84 42.20 15.23 7.86
N PHE A 85 42.33 15.28 9.18
CA PHE A 85 41.71 14.30 10.07
C PHE A 85 40.40 14.88 10.58
N GLU A 86 39.28 14.24 10.24
CA GLU A 86 37.96 14.65 10.69
C GLU A 86 37.38 13.62 11.65
N GLU A 87 36.87 14.07 12.79
CA GLU A 87 36.04 13.25 13.66
C GLU A 87 34.59 13.36 13.21
N PHE A 88 33.96 12.22 12.93
CA PHE A 88 32.56 12.16 12.56
C PHE A 88 31.83 11.15 13.44
N ASP A 89 30.68 11.57 13.97
CA ASP A 89 29.75 10.70 14.68
C ASP A 89 28.71 10.17 13.69
N ALA A 90 28.77 8.87 13.41
CA ALA A 90 27.87 8.22 12.47
C ALA A 90 26.59 7.66 13.14
N SER A 91 26.27 8.07 14.38
CA SER A 91 25.06 7.62 15.07
C SER A 91 23.79 8.11 14.36
N TYR A 92 23.06 7.18 13.73
CA TYR A 92 21.74 7.42 13.18
C TYR A 92 20.77 6.36 13.70
N GLY A 93 19.93 6.73 14.66
CA GLY A 93 18.66 6.06 14.95
C GLY A 93 18.69 4.84 15.88
N ASP A 94 19.85 4.25 16.16
CA ASP A 94 20.04 3.42 17.34
C ASP A 94 21.00 4.14 18.30
N ASP A 95 20.85 3.95 19.61
CA ASP A 95 21.70 4.59 20.63
C ASP A 95 23.16 4.05 20.60
N SER A 96 23.65 3.55 19.45
CA SER A 96 25.02 3.10 19.26
C SER A 96 25.93 4.28 18.89
N PHE A 97 26.70 4.74 19.86
CA PHE A 97 27.72 5.77 19.65
C PHE A 97 28.94 5.14 18.95
N SER A 98 29.10 5.43 17.66
CA SER A 98 30.20 4.93 16.82
C SER A 98 31.05 6.08 16.27
N PRO A 99 31.83 6.77 17.14
CA PRO A 99 32.70 7.85 16.72
C PRO A 99 33.83 7.30 15.85
N ARG A 100 34.05 7.93 14.71
CA ARG A 100 35.09 7.56 13.76
C ARG A 100 36.02 8.73 13.46
N LEU A 101 37.28 8.40 13.22
CA LEU A 101 38.29 9.32 12.71
C LEU A 101 38.53 8.98 11.23
N PHE A 102 38.34 9.97 10.36
CA PHE A 102 38.56 9.86 8.92
C PHE A 102 39.82 10.64 8.55
N LEU A 103 40.69 10.04 7.73
CA LEU A 103 41.77 10.75 7.04
C LEU A 103 41.36 10.93 5.59
N SER A 104 41.28 12.17 5.14
CA SER A 104 40.97 12.50 3.75
C SER A 104 41.82 13.66 3.23
N TYR A 105 41.82 13.86 1.92
CA TYR A 105 42.40 15.05 1.30
C TYR A 105 41.59 15.47 0.07
N SER A 106 41.66 16.75 -0.27
CA SER A 106 40.96 17.29 -1.43
C SER A 106 41.88 17.38 -2.65
N ARG A 107 41.41 16.91 -3.82
CA ARG A 107 42.09 17.11 -5.11
C ARG A 107 41.08 17.23 -6.25
N LEU A 108 41.56 17.62 -7.44
CA LEU A 108 40.76 17.49 -8.65
C LEU A 108 40.60 16.01 -9.02
N GLU A 109 39.40 15.59 -9.41
CA GLU A 109 39.09 14.27 -10.02
C GLU A 109 40.15 13.91 -11.06
N THR A 110 40.63 12.69 -11.21
CA THR A 110 41.51 12.33 -12.34
C THR A 110 40.76 12.40 -13.69
N GLU A 111 41.47 12.30 -14.82
CA GLU A 111 40.80 12.21 -16.13
C GLU A 111 39.94 10.94 -16.25
N GLU A 112 40.37 9.85 -15.62
CA GLU A 112 39.61 8.60 -15.52
C GLU A 112 38.34 8.78 -14.67
N GLU A 113 38.44 9.40 -13.49
CA GLU A 113 37.28 9.70 -12.64
C GLU A 113 36.28 10.64 -13.32
N LEU A 114 36.77 11.62 -14.09
CA LEU A 114 35.93 12.48 -14.94
C LEU A 114 35.21 11.66 -16.02
N ALA A 115 35.94 10.80 -16.75
CA ALA A 115 35.36 9.95 -17.77
C ALA A 115 34.29 9.02 -17.19
N ASP A 116 34.56 8.40 -16.03
CA ASP A 116 33.62 7.57 -15.29
C ASP A 116 32.39 8.34 -14.84
N ARG A 117 32.57 9.57 -14.31
CA ARG A 117 31.45 10.42 -13.91
C ARG A 117 30.57 10.78 -15.10
N LEU A 118 31.18 11.15 -16.24
CA LEU A 118 30.45 11.49 -17.46
C LEU A 118 29.75 10.25 -18.05
N GLU A 119 30.38 9.07 -18.00
CA GLU A 119 29.77 7.82 -18.46
C GLU A 119 28.57 7.43 -17.58
N LYS A 120 28.74 7.46 -16.25
CA LYS A 120 27.64 7.27 -15.30
C LYS A 120 26.55 8.32 -15.50
N ALA A 121 26.89 9.55 -15.89
CA ALA A 121 25.93 10.61 -16.15
C ALA A 121 25.06 10.38 -17.40
N LYS A 122 25.50 9.56 -18.36
CA LYS A 122 24.71 9.24 -19.57
C LYS A 122 23.50 8.36 -19.25
N SER A 123 23.67 7.38 -18.37
CA SER A 123 22.60 6.46 -17.98
C SER A 123 21.88 6.90 -16.71
N ALA A 124 22.45 7.83 -15.93
CA ALA A 124 21.92 8.25 -14.64
C ALA A 124 20.53 8.92 -14.72
N GLY A 125 19.69 8.56 -13.76
CA GLY A 125 18.35 9.10 -13.60
C GLY A 125 17.28 8.21 -14.21
N THR A 126 16.05 8.71 -14.18
CA THR A 126 14.88 8.00 -14.67
C THR A 126 14.56 8.40 -16.10
N GLN A 127 14.43 7.42 -17.00
CA GLN A 127 13.94 7.64 -18.36
C GLN A 127 12.59 6.94 -18.51
N ILE A 128 11.61 7.64 -19.07
CA ILE A 128 10.29 7.08 -19.41
C ILE A 128 10.13 7.20 -20.92
N LYS A 129 9.91 6.06 -21.58
CA LYS A 129 9.70 5.99 -23.03
C LYS A 129 8.38 5.29 -23.34
N TYR A 130 7.64 5.82 -24.31
CA TYR A 130 6.52 5.15 -24.94
C TYR A 130 6.80 4.98 -26.43
N GLU A 131 6.87 3.73 -26.88
CA GLU A 131 7.18 3.34 -28.26
C GLU A 131 6.44 2.05 -28.61
N GLY A 132 5.78 2.01 -29.78
CA GLY A 132 5.09 0.81 -30.25
C GLY A 132 4.05 0.22 -29.29
N GLY A 133 3.37 1.04 -28.49
CA GLY A 133 2.38 0.58 -27.51
C GLY A 133 2.97 0.07 -26.18
N VAL A 134 4.28 0.22 -25.98
CA VAL A 134 5.00 -0.24 -24.79
C VAL A 134 5.51 0.98 -24.02
N THR A 135 5.12 1.09 -22.76
CA THR A 135 5.74 2.04 -21.83
C THR A 135 6.89 1.35 -21.10
N SER A 136 8.09 1.88 -21.21
CA SER A 136 9.28 1.39 -20.49
C SER A 136 9.81 2.47 -19.57
N VAL A 137 10.14 2.10 -18.34
CA VAL A 137 10.82 2.99 -17.40
C VAL A 137 12.16 2.41 -17.00
N PHE A 138 13.19 3.21 -17.23
CA PHE A 138 14.57 2.89 -16.88
C PHE A 138 15.00 3.75 -15.71
N HIS A 139 15.86 3.21 -14.85
CA HIS A 139 16.56 3.98 -13.84
C HIS A 139 18.02 3.58 -13.82
N ASN A 140 18.92 4.54 -14.08
CA ASN A 140 20.35 4.30 -14.26
C ASN A 140 20.64 3.33 -15.41
N GLY A 141 19.93 3.46 -16.53
CA GLY A 141 20.00 2.57 -17.70
C GLY A 141 19.36 1.19 -17.53
N ILE A 142 18.97 0.80 -16.31
CA ILE A 142 18.35 -0.50 -16.02
C ILE A 142 16.83 -0.39 -16.17
N LEU A 143 16.22 -1.25 -16.99
CA LEU A 143 14.76 -1.36 -17.10
C LEU A 143 14.17 -1.75 -15.73
N ARG A 144 13.29 -0.92 -15.18
CA ARG A 144 12.65 -1.16 -13.88
C ARG A 144 11.26 -1.75 -14.01
N TYR A 145 10.50 -1.24 -14.97
CA TYR A 145 9.19 -1.78 -15.29
C TYR A 145 8.85 -1.51 -16.75
N ARG A 146 8.11 -2.46 -17.32
CA ARG A 146 7.58 -2.40 -18.68
C ARG A 146 6.09 -2.67 -18.61
N LEU A 147 5.31 -1.79 -19.20
CA LEU A 147 3.85 -1.89 -19.29
C LEU A 147 3.46 -1.98 -20.77
N GLY A 148 2.70 -3.00 -21.14
CA GLY A 148 2.45 -3.33 -22.54
C GLY A 148 3.52 -4.26 -23.13
N ASN A 149 3.37 -4.56 -24.43
CA ASN A 149 4.02 -5.64 -25.19
C ASN A 149 3.20 -6.95 -25.24
N LEU A 150 2.13 -6.94 -26.04
CA LEU A 150 1.28 -8.12 -26.33
C LEU A 150 2.00 -9.21 -27.14
N ASN A 151 3.16 -8.91 -27.72
CA ASN A 151 3.89 -9.80 -28.62
C ASN A 151 5.07 -10.50 -27.95
N ALA A 152 5.39 -10.19 -26.69
CA ALA A 152 6.34 -10.99 -25.93
C ALA A 152 5.74 -12.39 -25.72
N PRO A 153 6.52 -13.48 -25.90
CA PRO A 153 6.04 -14.81 -25.53
C PRO A 153 5.61 -14.77 -24.06
N GLU A 154 4.39 -15.25 -23.80
CA GLU A 154 3.89 -15.36 -22.44
C GLU A 154 4.90 -16.16 -21.61
N PRO A 155 5.35 -15.67 -20.44
CA PRO A 155 6.16 -16.49 -19.55
C PRO A 155 5.36 -17.74 -19.20
N GLU A 156 6.02 -18.91 -19.23
CA GLU A 156 5.35 -20.22 -19.11
C GLU A 156 4.30 -20.20 -17.98
N LEU A 157 3.03 -20.35 -18.39
CA LEU A 157 1.91 -20.54 -17.49
C LEU A 157 2.17 -21.83 -16.72
N GLY A 158 2.39 -21.74 -15.42
CA GLY A 158 2.41 -22.92 -14.57
C GLY A 158 1.11 -23.72 -14.74
N THR A 159 1.21 -25.04 -14.67
CA THR A 159 0.08 -25.96 -14.85
C THR A 159 -0.90 -25.87 -13.68
N ALA A 160 -2.03 -26.60 -13.73
CA ALA A 160 -3.02 -26.62 -12.64
C ALA A 160 -2.43 -26.99 -11.25
N ASP A 161 -1.27 -27.65 -11.22
CA ASP A 161 -0.53 -28.01 -10.01
C ASP A 161 0.56 -27.00 -9.62
N GLN A 162 0.80 -25.98 -10.45
CA GLN A 162 1.72 -24.87 -10.22
C GLN A 162 1.03 -23.54 -10.58
N SER A 163 0.40 -22.91 -9.59
CA SER A 163 -0.24 -21.60 -9.76
C SER A 163 0.71 -20.60 -10.44
N ALA A 164 0.26 -20.03 -11.57
CA ALA A 164 0.94 -18.96 -12.27
C ALA A 164 1.23 -17.81 -11.28
N LYS A 165 2.51 -17.47 -11.11
CA LYS A 165 2.89 -16.40 -10.19
C LYS A 165 2.31 -15.08 -10.70
N PRO A 166 1.55 -14.33 -9.88
CA PRO A 166 0.84 -13.12 -10.32
C PRO A 166 1.76 -12.01 -10.80
N PHE A 167 3.00 -12.07 -10.34
CA PHE A 167 4.12 -11.38 -10.91
C PHE A 167 5.35 -12.29 -10.87
N VAL A 168 6.29 -12.07 -11.79
CA VAL A 168 7.62 -12.69 -11.75
C VAL A 168 8.64 -11.59 -11.52
N VAL A 169 9.59 -11.83 -10.62
CA VAL A 169 10.76 -10.94 -10.44
C VAL A 169 11.96 -11.62 -11.09
N VAL A 170 12.51 -11.02 -12.14
CA VAL A 170 13.75 -11.46 -12.81
C VAL A 170 14.72 -10.29 -12.80
N ASP A 171 15.92 -10.49 -12.25
CA ASP A 171 16.97 -9.45 -12.17
C ASP A 171 16.50 -8.10 -11.60
N GLY A 172 15.63 -8.14 -10.57
CA GLY A 172 15.06 -6.95 -9.93
C GLY A 172 13.96 -6.25 -10.75
N THR A 173 13.50 -6.85 -11.85
CA THR A 173 12.40 -6.38 -12.70
C THR A 173 11.13 -7.16 -12.37
N THR A 174 10.03 -6.47 -12.04
CA THR A 174 8.74 -7.09 -11.77
C THR A 174 7.86 -7.09 -13.02
N TYR A 175 7.48 -8.28 -13.49
CA TYR A 175 6.56 -8.48 -14.60
C TYR A 175 5.16 -8.78 -14.05
N LEU A 176 4.14 -8.00 -14.43
CA LEU A 176 2.75 -8.27 -14.06
C LEU A 176 1.99 -8.85 -15.26
N ASN A 177 1.23 -9.91 -15.01
CA ASN A 177 0.44 -10.56 -16.05
C ASN A 177 -0.86 -9.76 -16.33
N ALA A 178 -1.05 -9.31 -17.57
CA ALA A 178 -2.22 -8.53 -17.97
C ALA A 178 -3.55 -9.32 -17.90
N ALA A 179 -3.52 -10.65 -18.09
CA ALA A 179 -4.70 -11.51 -17.92
C ALA A 179 -5.12 -11.59 -16.44
N LEU A 180 -4.16 -11.63 -15.50
CA LEU A 180 -4.45 -11.57 -14.06
C LEU A 180 -4.95 -10.19 -13.61
N ILE A 181 -4.45 -9.10 -14.21
CA ILE A 181 -5.01 -7.76 -13.99
C ILE A 181 -6.48 -7.71 -14.48
N LYS A 182 -6.76 -8.28 -15.66
CA LYS A 182 -8.11 -8.38 -16.21
C LYS A 182 -9.04 -9.22 -15.33
N GLU A 183 -8.54 -10.30 -14.75
CA GLU A 183 -9.25 -11.14 -13.77
C GLU A 183 -9.51 -10.45 -12.45
N SER A 184 -8.57 -9.63 -11.99
CA SER A 184 -8.65 -8.90 -10.72
C SER A 184 -9.43 -7.59 -10.82
N THR A 185 -9.87 -7.18 -12.02
CA THR A 185 -10.69 -5.98 -12.18
C THR A 185 -12.12 -6.19 -11.68
N ILE A 186 -12.68 -5.19 -11.00
CA ILE A 186 -14.10 -5.15 -10.55
C ILE A 186 -15.07 -5.42 -11.71
N ALA A 187 -14.65 -5.20 -12.96
CA ALA A 187 -15.45 -5.50 -14.16
C ALA A 187 -15.91 -6.97 -14.24
N ARG A 188 -15.13 -7.93 -13.72
CA ARG A 188 -15.48 -9.37 -13.75
C ARG A 188 -16.22 -9.84 -12.50
N ALA A 189 -16.14 -9.09 -11.40
CA ALA A 189 -16.95 -9.29 -10.19
C ALA A 189 -18.38 -8.74 -10.30
N LYS A 190 -18.72 -8.10 -11.43
CA LYS A 190 -20.06 -7.56 -11.69
C LYS A 190 -21.02 -8.68 -12.08
N ILE A 191 -22.05 -8.88 -11.26
CA ILE A 191 -23.19 -9.76 -11.54
C ILE A 191 -23.97 -9.30 -12.80
N ALA A 192 -23.88 -8.00 -13.14
CA ALA A 192 -24.30 -7.41 -14.42
C ALA A 192 -23.62 -6.03 -14.61
N SER A 193 -23.60 -5.52 -15.85
CA SER A 193 -22.94 -4.26 -16.22
C SER A 193 -23.46 -3.02 -15.46
N ASN A 194 -24.71 -3.02 -15.00
CA ASN A 194 -25.41 -1.83 -14.47
C ASN A 194 -26.16 -2.09 -13.14
N TRP A 195 -25.58 -2.79 -12.16
CA TRP A 195 -26.20 -2.84 -10.84
C TRP A 195 -25.97 -1.53 -10.05
N SER A 196 -26.94 -1.14 -9.21
CA SER A 196 -26.87 0.09 -8.41
C SER A 196 -27.58 -0.10 -7.06
N VAL A 197 -27.13 0.63 -6.03
CA VAL A 197 -27.86 0.79 -4.76
C VAL A 197 -28.25 2.24 -4.63
N LYS A 198 -29.54 2.51 -4.46
CA LYS A 198 -30.04 3.86 -4.17
C LYS A 198 -29.97 4.07 -2.67
N MET A 199 -29.23 5.08 -2.24
CA MET A 199 -29.20 5.50 -0.84
C MET A 199 -30.20 6.63 -0.60
N GLN A 200 -30.81 6.65 0.57
CA GLN A 200 -31.62 7.76 1.06
C GLN A 200 -31.15 8.16 2.45
N VAL A 201 -31.23 9.44 2.77
CA VAL A 201 -30.98 9.94 4.12
C VAL A 201 -32.32 10.04 4.85
N THR A 202 -32.41 9.43 6.02
CA THR A 202 -33.60 9.53 6.89
C THR A 202 -33.67 10.93 7.52
N ALA A 203 -34.81 11.28 8.11
CA ALA A 203 -34.97 12.56 8.81
C ALA A 203 -33.93 12.74 9.95
N ASP A 204 -33.45 11.64 10.53
CA ASP A 204 -32.44 11.62 11.60
C ASP A 204 -30.99 11.64 11.06
N GLY A 205 -30.80 11.83 9.75
CA GLY A 205 -29.47 11.91 9.13
C GLY A 205 -28.80 10.56 8.85
N GLN A 206 -29.50 9.44 9.03
CA GLN A 206 -28.93 8.11 8.75
C GLN A 206 -29.05 7.74 7.27
N TYR A 207 -27.96 7.24 6.69
CA TYR A 207 -27.99 6.67 5.35
C TYR A 207 -28.59 5.27 5.38
N VAL A 208 -29.66 5.06 4.60
CA VAL A 208 -30.31 3.76 4.42
C VAL A 208 -30.34 3.37 2.94
N ALA A 209 -30.18 2.09 2.65
CA ALA A 209 -30.40 1.56 1.31
C ALA A 209 -31.91 1.59 1.00
N ALA A 210 -32.29 2.40 0.03
CA ALA A 210 -33.67 2.66 -0.38
C ALA A 210 -34.05 1.99 -1.72
N GLY A 211 -33.14 1.26 -2.35
CA GLY A 211 -33.42 0.45 -3.54
C GLY A 211 -32.19 -0.24 -4.12
N ILE A 212 -32.41 -1.32 -4.86
CA ILE A 212 -31.36 -2.06 -5.57
C ILE A 212 -31.78 -2.22 -7.04
N GLY A 213 -30.97 -1.71 -7.96
CA GLY A 213 -31.08 -2.01 -9.39
C GLY A 213 -30.17 -3.17 -9.74
N LEU A 214 -30.70 -4.22 -10.38
CA LEU A 214 -29.95 -5.44 -10.68
C LEU A 214 -29.32 -5.46 -12.10
N GLY A 215 -29.64 -4.45 -12.91
CA GLY A 215 -28.86 -4.15 -14.13
C GLY A 215 -29.06 -5.09 -15.32
N PHE A 216 -30.14 -5.87 -15.39
CA PHE A 216 -30.49 -6.70 -16.54
C PHE A 216 -31.79 -6.23 -17.22
N PRO A 217 -31.92 -6.38 -18.56
CA PRO A 217 -33.10 -5.95 -19.32
C PRO A 217 -34.29 -6.93 -19.23
N SER A 218 -34.19 -7.98 -18.41
CA SER A 218 -35.11 -9.13 -18.37
C SER A 218 -35.74 -9.35 -16.99
N GLN A 219 -36.56 -10.40 -16.86
CA GLN A 219 -37.30 -10.72 -15.63
C GLN A 219 -36.38 -11.21 -14.49
N PHE A 220 -36.58 -10.68 -13.29
CA PHE A 220 -36.01 -11.21 -12.05
C PHE A 220 -36.99 -12.22 -11.43
N LEU A 221 -36.63 -13.51 -11.45
CA LEU A 221 -37.42 -14.57 -10.85
C LEU A 221 -36.80 -14.97 -9.51
N VAL A 222 -37.58 -14.85 -8.43
CA VAL A 222 -37.21 -15.37 -7.11
C VAL A 222 -38.13 -16.53 -6.78
N SER A 223 -37.58 -17.61 -6.23
CA SER A 223 -38.40 -18.67 -5.65
C SER A 223 -39.15 -18.10 -4.46
N ALA A 224 -40.48 -18.25 -4.46
CA ALA A 224 -41.36 -17.71 -3.42
C ALA A 224 -40.91 -18.14 -2.01
N ASP A 225 -40.37 -19.36 -1.88
CA ASP A 225 -39.94 -19.93 -0.60
C ASP A 225 -38.54 -19.49 -0.15
N ARG A 226 -37.78 -18.81 -1.03
CA ARG A 226 -36.40 -18.38 -0.77
C ARG A 226 -36.23 -16.86 -0.69
N PHE A 227 -37.29 -16.09 -0.93
CA PHE A 227 -37.30 -14.66 -0.68
C PHE A 227 -37.79 -14.36 0.74
N ALA A 228 -36.95 -13.74 1.57
CA ALA A 228 -37.33 -13.30 2.91
C ALA A 228 -36.85 -11.87 3.15
N ILE A 229 -37.80 -10.97 3.45
CA ILE A 229 -37.49 -9.69 4.09
C ILE A 229 -37.61 -9.95 5.59
N LYS A 230 -36.47 -10.04 6.28
CA LYS A 230 -36.44 -10.22 7.73
C LYS A 230 -36.41 -8.85 8.39
N GLU A 231 -37.46 -8.47 9.10
CA GLU A 231 -37.34 -7.44 10.11
C GLU A 231 -36.59 -8.03 11.31
N LEU A 232 -35.52 -7.36 11.76
CA LEU A 232 -34.81 -7.75 12.97
C LEU A 232 -35.78 -7.67 14.15
N SER A 233 -35.87 -8.74 14.93
CA SER A 233 -36.61 -8.76 16.19
C SER A 233 -36.07 -7.71 17.16
N GLU A 234 -36.87 -7.28 18.13
CA GLU A 234 -36.44 -6.31 19.14
C GLU A 234 -35.18 -6.78 19.88
N PHE A 235 -35.07 -8.09 20.11
CA PHE A 235 -33.91 -8.71 20.74
C PHE A 235 -32.65 -8.66 19.85
N GLU A 236 -32.78 -8.94 18.55
CA GLU A 236 -31.66 -8.83 17.60
C GLU A 236 -31.21 -7.36 17.43
N ARG A 237 -32.16 -6.41 17.42
CA ARG A 237 -31.85 -4.97 17.42
C ARG A 237 -31.11 -4.56 18.70
N ALA A 238 -31.49 -5.10 19.85
CA ALA A 238 -30.81 -4.85 21.12
C ALA A 238 -29.39 -5.45 21.13
N GLN A 239 -29.20 -6.67 20.61
CA GLN A 239 -27.87 -7.27 20.47
C GLN A 239 -26.93 -6.41 19.62
N ALA A 240 -27.43 -5.89 18.49
CA ALA A 240 -26.64 -5.01 17.62
C ALA A 240 -26.20 -3.71 18.32
N LYS A 241 -26.94 -3.25 19.32
CA LYS A 241 -26.62 -2.06 20.14
C LYS A 241 -25.74 -2.38 21.36
N GLY A 242 -25.40 -3.66 21.59
CA GLY A 242 -24.53 -4.10 22.67
C GLY A 242 -25.25 -4.54 23.94
N ALA A 243 -24.48 -5.06 24.89
CA ALA A 243 -25.00 -5.76 26.08
C ALA A 243 -25.93 -4.91 26.95
N SER A 244 -25.70 -3.59 27.07
CA SER A 244 -26.57 -2.70 27.85
C SER A 244 -27.98 -2.66 27.30
N ALA A 245 -28.13 -2.52 25.96
CA ALA A 245 -29.45 -2.47 25.33
C ALA A 245 -30.20 -3.81 25.46
N VAL A 246 -29.48 -4.93 25.50
CA VAL A 246 -30.07 -6.25 25.78
C VAL A 246 -30.58 -6.32 27.21
N LEU A 247 -29.81 -5.81 28.18
CA LEU A 247 -30.22 -5.78 29.58
C LEU A 247 -31.42 -4.86 29.81
N ASP A 248 -31.45 -3.70 29.15
CA ASP A 248 -32.59 -2.77 29.22
C ASP A 248 -33.86 -3.40 28.64
N LEU A 249 -33.76 -4.09 27.51
CA LEU A 249 -34.88 -4.82 26.92
C LEU A 249 -35.38 -5.93 27.86
N LEU A 250 -34.48 -6.71 28.45
CA LEU A 250 -34.84 -7.76 29.41
C LEU A 250 -35.46 -7.17 30.68
N ALA A 251 -34.91 -6.05 31.19
CA ALA A 251 -35.45 -5.35 32.35
C ALA A 251 -36.86 -4.80 32.06
N GLY A 252 -37.11 -4.27 30.86
CA GLY A 252 -38.44 -3.85 30.42
C GLY A 252 -39.43 -5.00 30.39
N ILE A 253 -39.04 -6.13 29.77
CA ILE A 253 -39.87 -7.36 29.76
C ILE A 253 -40.17 -7.82 31.19
N ILE A 254 -39.17 -7.83 32.07
CA ILE A 254 -39.33 -8.22 33.48
C ILE A 254 -40.17 -7.20 34.26
N GLY A 255 -40.07 -5.91 33.97
CA GLY A 255 -40.88 -4.88 34.61
C GLY A 255 -42.36 -4.95 34.22
N ASP A 256 -42.65 -5.26 32.96
CA ASP A 256 -44.01 -5.51 32.46
C ASP A 256 -44.62 -6.80 33.01
N ILE A 257 -43.77 -7.80 33.32
CA ILE A 257 -44.13 -8.90 34.20
C ILE A 257 -44.25 -8.30 35.60
N ASN A 258 -45.40 -7.70 35.89
CA ASN A 258 -45.68 -7.01 37.14
C ASN A 258 -45.75 -8.03 38.30
N LEU A 259 -44.57 -8.55 38.71
CA LEU A 259 -44.38 -9.62 39.70
C LEU A 259 -44.98 -9.23 41.06
N GLY A 260 -45.11 -7.92 41.33
CA GLY A 260 -45.75 -7.38 42.52
C GLY A 260 -47.24 -7.70 42.64
N ASN A 261 -47.95 -7.96 41.54
CA ASN A 261 -49.37 -8.34 41.58
C ASN A 261 -49.58 -9.84 41.71
N VAL A 262 -48.65 -10.66 41.20
CA VAL A 262 -48.69 -12.13 41.35
C VAL A 262 -48.52 -12.55 42.82
N ALA A 263 -47.76 -11.77 43.60
CA ALA A 263 -47.57 -12.04 45.04
C ALA A 263 -48.69 -11.47 45.94
N LYS A 264 -49.59 -10.63 45.43
CA LYS A 264 -50.60 -9.91 46.24
C LYS A 264 -52.06 -10.29 45.96
N GLN A 265 -52.35 -11.09 44.94
CA GLN A 265 -53.72 -11.53 44.63
C GLN A 265 -53.84 -13.05 44.77
N GLY A 266 -54.41 -13.47 45.89
CA GLY A 266 -54.80 -14.85 46.13
C GLY A 266 -56.21 -15.15 45.60
N SER A 267 -56.32 -16.28 44.90
CA SER A 267 -57.49 -17.18 44.83
C SER A 267 -58.84 -16.60 44.36
N ASP A 268 -59.03 -16.38 43.05
CA ASP A 268 -60.32 -16.53 42.38
C ASP A 268 -60.19 -17.04 40.92
N ASP A 269 -61.20 -17.71 40.35
CA ASP A 269 -61.13 -18.41 39.05
C ASP A 269 -60.99 -17.46 37.83
N THR A 270 -61.37 -16.19 37.96
CA THR A 270 -61.06 -15.15 36.96
C THR A 270 -59.57 -14.81 36.90
N ASP A 271 -58.85 -14.97 38.01
CA ASP A 271 -57.41 -14.69 38.07
C ASP A 271 -56.62 -15.81 37.39
N ARG A 272 -57.13 -17.05 37.40
CA ARG A 272 -56.56 -18.17 36.62
C ARG A 272 -56.64 -17.92 35.12
N LEU A 273 -57.77 -17.43 34.62
CA LEU A 273 -57.94 -17.08 33.21
C LEU A 273 -57.03 -15.93 32.75
N ALA A 274 -56.79 -14.96 33.64
CA ALA A 274 -55.84 -13.88 33.38
C ALA A 274 -54.38 -14.38 33.40
N LEU A 275 -54.05 -15.30 34.32
CA LEU A 275 -52.74 -15.95 34.37
C LEU A 275 -52.50 -16.84 33.14
N ASP A 276 -53.48 -17.65 32.74
CA ASP A 276 -53.40 -18.55 31.59
C ASP A 276 -53.26 -17.80 30.27
N ARG A 277 -53.99 -16.68 30.09
CA ARG A 277 -53.80 -15.81 28.92
C ARG A 277 -52.42 -15.16 28.89
N ARG A 278 -51.88 -14.80 30.06
CA ARG A 278 -50.54 -14.22 30.19
C ARG A 278 -49.44 -15.26 29.98
N LEU A 279 -49.61 -16.47 30.51
CA LEU A 279 -48.74 -17.62 30.25
C LEU A 279 -48.74 -17.98 28.77
N ALA A 280 -49.91 -18.02 28.11
CA ALA A 280 -50.00 -18.26 26.68
C ALA A 280 -49.29 -17.17 25.85
N SER A 281 -49.36 -15.90 26.28
CA SER A 281 -48.62 -14.80 25.64
C SER A 281 -47.11 -14.94 25.84
N ILE A 282 -46.68 -15.39 27.03
CA ILE A 282 -45.28 -15.67 27.34
C ILE A 282 -44.76 -16.85 26.53
N ASP A 283 -45.50 -17.96 26.47
CA ASP A 283 -45.16 -19.14 25.68
C ASP A 283 -45.05 -18.79 24.19
N HIS A 284 -45.94 -17.94 23.68
CA HIS A 284 -45.87 -17.47 22.30
C HIS A 284 -44.60 -16.63 22.04
N ARG A 285 -44.21 -15.76 22.99
CA ARG A 285 -42.99 -14.94 22.89
C ARG A 285 -41.70 -15.76 23.08
N LEU A 286 -41.72 -16.75 23.97
CA LEU A 286 -40.63 -17.71 24.16
C LEU A 286 -40.44 -18.59 22.92
N ALA A 287 -41.52 -19.11 22.33
CA ALA A 287 -41.47 -19.85 21.08
C ALA A 287 -40.92 -18.98 19.92
N SER A 288 -41.23 -17.68 19.91
CA SER A 288 -40.65 -16.73 18.95
C SER A 288 -39.14 -16.55 19.17
N LEU A 289 -38.65 -16.53 20.41
CA LEU A 289 -37.22 -16.45 20.72
C LEU A 289 -36.48 -17.77 20.44
N GLU A 290 -37.09 -18.92 20.75
CA GLU A 290 -36.51 -20.24 20.50
C GLU A 290 -36.45 -20.57 19.00
N SER A 291 -37.47 -20.21 18.23
CA SER A 291 -37.43 -20.37 16.76
C SER A 291 -36.32 -19.55 16.10
N ASN A 292 -35.93 -18.42 16.70
CA ASN A 292 -34.77 -17.64 16.28
C ASN A 292 -33.43 -18.26 16.73
N ARG A 293 -33.38 -18.96 17.87
CA ARG A 293 -32.17 -19.67 18.35
C ARG A 293 -31.80 -20.88 17.47
N PHE A 294 -32.77 -21.48 16.79
CA PHE A 294 -32.58 -22.67 15.93
C PHE A 294 -32.36 -22.38 14.45
N ARG A 295 -32.45 -21.12 13.98
CA ARG A 295 -31.94 -20.74 12.65
C ARG A 295 -30.42 -20.62 12.70
N ARG A 296 -29.73 -21.76 12.75
CA ARG A 296 -28.31 -21.83 12.35
C ARG A 296 -28.20 -21.30 10.92
N PRO A 297 -27.17 -20.52 10.57
CA PRO A 297 -26.86 -20.33 9.15
C PRO A 297 -26.55 -21.71 8.59
N TYR A 298 -27.26 -22.12 7.54
CA TYR A 298 -26.78 -23.23 6.73
C TYR A 298 -25.38 -22.84 6.25
N ALA A 299 -24.38 -23.57 6.73
CA ALA A 299 -23.05 -23.50 6.21
C ALA A 299 -23.11 -23.83 4.72
N ASN A 300 -22.72 -22.87 3.89
CA ASN A 300 -22.08 -23.09 2.60
C ASN A 300 -20.75 -22.37 2.65
#